data_AF-A0A3G8YHQ4-F1
#
_entry.id   AF-A0A3G8YHQ4-F1
#
_cell.length_a   1.000
_cell.length_b   1.000
_cell.length_c   1.000
_cell.angle_alpha   90.00
_cell.angle_beta   90.00
_cell.angle_gamma   90.00
#
_symmetry.space_group_name_H-M   'P 1'
#
loop_
_entity.id
_entity.type
_entity.pdbx_description
1 polymer ?
#
loop_
_entity_poly.entity_id
_entity_poly.type
_entity_poly.pdbx_seq_one_letter_code
_entity_poly.pdbx_strand_id
1 'polypeptide(L)'
;MMVTALTPMFPGTTPFLARFLPAVTPSHTGIQTGFCNLHDFLRFLHDQNWYGFLHAGLGEQAAYVLVYEGRTVAAAGLSSTGEQALGELLHLYDQGAPLSAYPLDQRLAHILSGVGSRAWKFNLTDDFTGLHSRPGEAVFYDQGQVVATLPAGLSYEGAFPAPLRPQTLILPRSLAGWAHHGYVATLRGRDAVNAITAAYQSFRARYGQDGLSFQKALVDGLTPAEYALRRDVALHDLEALLKELIGAGYLKED
;
A
#
# COMPACT_ATOMS: atom_id res chain seq x y z
N MET A 1 24.75 -25.41 13.51
CA MET A 1 23.77 -24.90 12.53
C MET A 1 24.50 -23.86 11.70
N MET A 2 24.51 -23.95 10.37
CA MET A 2 25.14 -22.92 9.53
C MET A 2 24.19 -21.73 9.43
N VAL A 3 24.66 -20.54 9.80
CA VAL A 3 23.90 -19.29 9.63
C VAL A 3 23.89 -18.94 8.15
N THR A 4 22.72 -18.68 7.58
CA THR A 4 22.57 -18.33 6.17
C THR A 4 22.99 -16.88 5.94
N ALA A 5 23.98 -16.65 5.09
CA ALA A 5 24.34 -15.31 4.63
C ALA A 5 23.45 -14.92 3.43
N LEU A 6 22.61 -13.91 3.61
CA LEU A 6 21.69 -13.38 2.60
C LEU A 6 22.34 -12.20 1.86
N THR A 7 21.80 -11.88 0.69
CA THR A 7 22.17 -10.68 -0.08
C THR A 7 20.97 -9.74 -0.16
N PRO A 8 21.12 -8.40 -0.08
CA PRO A 8 19.98 -7.47 -0.20
C PRO A 8 19.38 -7.48 -1.61
N MET A 9 18.05 -7.51 -1.71
CA MET A 9 17.34 -7.39 -3.00
C MET A 9 17.43 -5.97 -3.56
N PHE A 10 17.32 -4.96 -2.69
CA PHE A 10 17.27 -3.54 -3.06
C PHE A 10 18.38 -2.76 -2.34
N PRO A 11 19.65 -2.89 -2.79
CA PRO A 11 20.77 -2.23 -2.13
C PRO A 11 20.61 -0.71 -2.14
N GLY A 12 20.86 -0.07 -1.00
CA GLY A 12 20.82 1.40 -0.86
C GLY A 12 19.41 2.01 -0.77
N THR A 13 18.35 1.21 -0.79
CA THR A 13 16.98 1.72 -0.68
C THR A 13 16.71 2.39 0.67
N THR A 14 15.86 3.42 0.68
CA THR A 14 15.54 4.19 1.90
C THR A 14 14.55 3.49 2.85
N PRO A 15 13.43 2.91 2.37
CA PRO A 15 12.40 2.35 3.24
C PRO A 15 12.90 1.17 4.06
N PHE A 16 12.57 1.13 5.36
CA PHE A 16 13.11 0.11 6.28
C PHE A 16 12.80 -1.31 5.84
N LEU A 17 11.54 -1.61 5.48
CA LEU A 17 11.17 -2.94 4.99
C LEU A 17 12.04 -3.36 3.81
N ALA A 18 12.14 -2.49 2.79
CA ALA A 18 12.87 -2.78 1.56
C ALA A 18 14.37 -3.03 1.78
N ARG A 19 14.99 -2.34 2.75
CA ARG A 19 16.40 -2.55 3.12
C ARG A 19 16.70 -3.98 3.56
N PHE A 20 15.73 -4.63 4.18
CA PHE A 20 15.91 -5.95 4.78
C PHE A 20 15.33 -7.10 3.94
N LEU A 21 14.81 -6.82 2.74
CA LEU A 21 14.34 -7.86 1.84
C LEU A 21 15.53 -8.60 1.19
N PRO A 22 15.61 -9.93 1.31
CA PRO A 22 16.69 -10.69 0.71
C PRO A 22 16.46 -10.89 -0.78
N ALA A 23 17.55 -11.01 -1.53
CA ALA A 23 17.56 -11.33 -2.93
C ALA A 23 16.99 -12.73 -3.15
N VAL A 24 15.88 -12.82 -3.88
CA VAL A 24 15.23 -14.07 -4.26
C VAL A 24 14.80 -13.99 -5.71
N THR A 25 14.75 -15.12 -6.40
CA THR A 25 14.21 -15.17 -7.76
C THR A 25 12.68 -15.00 -7.70
N PRO A 26 12.08 -14.08 -8.50
CA PRO A 26 10.64 -13.89 -8.48
C PRO A 26 9.91 -15.14 -8.96
N SER A 27 8.84 -15.49 -8.25
CA SER A 27 7.89 -16.53 -8.68
C SER A 27 6.96 -16.03 -9.78
N HIS A 28 6.67 -14.73 -9.77
CA HIS A 28 5.89 -14.02 -10.77
C HIS A 28 6.55 -12.67 -11.04
N THR A 29 6.69 -12.29 -12.29
CA THR A 29 7.30 -11.02 -12.70
C THR A 29 6.52 -10.37 -13.81
N GLY A 30 6.51 -9.03 -13.84
CA GLY A 30 5.88 -8.28 -14.92
C GLY A 30 4.37 -8.43 -15.00
N ILE A 31 3.70 -8.75 -13.89
CA ILE A 31 2.23 -8.75 -13.86
C ILE A 31 1.80 -7.30 -14.12
N GLN A 32 0.90 -7.09 -15.08
CA GLN A 32 0.39 -5.78 -15.47
C GLN A 32 -1.14 -5.77 -15.36
N THR A 33 -1.71 -4.59 -15.14
CA THR A 33 -3.15 -4.37 -14.97
C THR A 33 -3.99 -4.91 -16.12
N GLY A 34 -3.48 -4.85 -17.35
CA GLY A 34 -4.15 -5.40 -18.53
C GLY A 34 -4.24 -6.94 -18.56
N PHE A 35 -3.44 -7.63 -17.74
CA PHE A 35 -3.43 -9.10 -17.67
C PHE A 35 -4.20 -9.63 -16.45
N CYS A 36 -4.05 -9.01 -15.28
CA CYS A 36 -4.67 -9.47 -14.05
C CYS A 36 -5.04 -8.25 -13.19
N ASN A 37 -6.22 -8.25 -12.56
CA ASN A 37 -6.49 -7.25 -11.53
C ASN A 37 -5.73 -7.63 -10.24
N LEU A 38 -5.18 -6.63 -9.54
CA LEU A 38 -4.44 -6.83 -8.30
C LEU A 38 -5.26 -7.59 -7.24
N HIS A 39 -6.57 -7.34 -7.14
CA HIS A 39 -7.44 -8.04 -6.21
C HIS A 39 -7.47 -9.56 -6.47
N ASP A 40 -7.56 -9.96 -7.75
CA ASP A 40 -7.54 -11.38 -8.13
C ASP A 40 -6.20 -12.02 -7.82
N PHE A 41 -5.11 -11.29 -8.06
CA PHE A 41 -3.78 -11.78 -7.72
C PHE A 41 -3.59 -11.92 -6.21
N LEU A 42 -4.02 -10.94 -5.41
CA LEU A 42 -3.96 -11.03 -3.95
C LEU A 42 -4.81 -12.19 -3.41
N ARG A 43 -6.00 -12.43 -4.00
CA ARG A 43 -6.83 -13.60 -3.67
C ARG A 43 -6.12 -14.92 -4.01
N PHE A 44 -5.47 -15.00 -5.18
CA PHE A 44 -4.68 -16.17 -5.55
C PHE A 44 -3.55 -16.45 -4.55
N LEU A 45 -2.85 -15.42 -4.06
CA LEU A 45 -1.84 -15.57 -3.00
C LEU A 45 -2.46 -15.99 -1.67
N HIS A 46 -3.65 -15.46 -1.36
CA HIS A 46 -4.44 -15.84 -0.19
C HIS A 46 -4.76 -17.33 -0.17
N ASP A 47 -5.31 -17.86 -1.27
CA ASP A 47 -5.73 -19.25 -1.39
C ASP A 47 -4.55 -20.23 -1.27
N GLN A 48 -3.33 -19.78 -1.52
CA GLN A 48 -2.11 -20.58 -1.40
C GLN A 48 -1.41 -20.45 -0.03
N ASN A 49 -1.93 -19.64 0.89
CA ASN A 49 -1.22 -19.24 2.11
C ASN A 49 0.20 -18.74 1.81
N TRP A 50 0.35 -17.94 0.76
CA TRP A 50 1.66 -17.58 0.21
C TRP A 50 2.50 -16.72 1.16
N TYR A 51 3.82 -16.92 1.13
CA TYR A 51 4.80 -16.15 1.91
C TYR A 51 5.79 -15.47 0.97
N GLY A 52 6.02 -14.18 1.19
CA GLY A 52 6.96 -13.43 0.38
C GLY A 52 6.74 -11.94 0.42
N PHE A 53 7.21 -11.24 -0.62
CA PHE A 53 6.94 -9.83 -0.79
C PHE A 53 6.58 -9.50 -2.24
N LEU A 54 5.76 -8.46 -2.38
CA LEU A 54 5.41 -7.83 -3.64
C LEU A 54 6.22 -6.56 -3.82
N HIS A 55 6.54 -6.25 -5.06
CA HIS A 55 7.21 -5.03 -5.45
C HIS A 55 6.59 -4.51 -6.74
N ALA A 56 6.26 -3.21 -6.74
CA ALA A 56 5.89 -2.46 -7.92
C ALA A 56 6.73 -1.17 -7.94
N GLY A 57 7.21 -0.79 -9.13
CA GLY A 57 7.99 0.43 -9.29
C GLY A 57 7.75 1.10 -10.64
N LEU A 58 7.70 2.44 -10.64
CA LEU A 58 7.53 3.28 -11.82
C LEU A 58 8.42 4.52 -11.69
N GLY A 59 9.45 4.61 -12.53
CA GLY A 59 10.47 5.64 -12.39
C GLY A 59 11.17 5.56 -11.03
N GLU A 60 11.15 6.65 -10.27
CA GLU A 60 11.76 6.75 -8.93
C GLU A 60 10.83 6.28 -7.80
N GLN A 61 9.57 5.99 -8.10
CA GLN A 61 8.60 5.51 -7.10
C GLN A 61 8.64 4.00 -7.02
N ALA A 62 8.61 3.46 -5.80
CA ALA A 62 8.52 2.03 -5.55
C ALA A 62 7.76 1.77 -4.25
N ALA A 63 6.98 0.70 -4.24
CA ALA A 63 6.30 0.20 -3.06
C ALA A 63 6.61 -1.28 -2.86
N TYR A 64 6.75 -1.66 -1.59
CA TYR A 64 7.13 -3.00 -1.16
C TYR A 64 6.10 -3.48 -0.15
N VAL A 65 5.50 -4.65 -0.38
CA VAL A 65 4.44 -5.20 0.48
C VAL A 65 4.80 -6.61 0.90
N LEU A 66 4.96 -6.85 2.19
CA LEU A 66 5.16 -8.18 2.75
C LEU A 66 3.84 -8.94 2.84
N VAL A 67 3.85 -10.19 2.41
CA VAL A 67 2.73 -11.11 2.47
C VAL A 67 3.09 -12.29 3.38
N TYR A 68 2.24 -12.55 4.36
CA TYR A 68 2.37 -13.64 5.31
C TYR A 68 1.05 -14.42 5.36
N GLU A 69 1.09 -15.74 5.11
CA GLU A 69 -0.12 -16.59 5.01
C GLU A 69 -1.13 -16.00 4.01
N GLY A 70 -0.63 -15.48 2.90
CA GLY A 70 -1.44 -14.90 1.84
C GLY A 70 -2.15 -13.59 2.22
N ARG A 71 -1.73 -12.94 3.31
CA ARG A 71 -2.25 -11.63 3.76
C ARG A 71 -1.16 -10.58 3.71
N THR A 72 -1.50 -9.37 3.27
CA THR A 72 -0.59 -8.21 3.35
C THR A 72 -0.43 -7.78 4.80
N VAL A 73 0.79 -7.77 5.34
CA VAL A 73 1.02 -7.55 6.78
C VAL A 73 2.00 -6.42 7.10
N ALA A 74 2.86 -6.06 6.14
CA ALA A 74 3.71 -4.89 6.24
C ALA A 74 3.85 -4.27 4.85
N ALA A 75 4.01 -2.95 4.79
CA ALA A 75 4.23 -2.26 3.54
C ALA A 75 5.09 -1.02 3.78
N ALA A 76 5.91 -0.69 2.79
CA ALA A 76 6.73 0.51 2.81
C ALA A 76 6.84 1.12 1.42
N GLY A 77 6.73 2.44 1.36
CA GLY A 77 7.05 3.27 0.20
C GLY A 77 8.13 4.28 0.58
N LEU A 78 8.44 5.21 -0.32
CA LEU A 78 9.48 6.21 -0.09
C LEU A 78 9.19 7.08 1.16
N SER A 79 7.93 7.46 1.34
CA SER A 79 7.47 8.38 2.39
C SER A 79 6.34 7.83 3.26
N SER A 80 5.95 6.57 3.07
CA SER A 80 4.81 5.96 3.77
C SER A 80 5.12 4.55 4.26
N THR A 81 4.32 4.09 5.22
CA THR A 81 4.37 2.71 5.72
C THR A 81 2.95 2.21 6.02
N GLY A 82 2.79 0.90 6.17
CA GLY A 82 1.49 0.29 6.48
C GLY A 82 0.46 0.51 5.38
N GLU A 83 -0.78 0.79 5.75
CA GLU A 83 -1.91 0.88 4.81
C GLU A 83 -1.72 1.98 3.73
N GLN A 84 -1.02 3.07 4.05
CA GLN A 84 -0.68 4.11 3.08
C GLN A 84 0.27 3.60 2.00
N ALA A 85 1.33 2.88 2.39
CA ALA A 85 2.27 2.27 1.45
C ALA A 85 1.66 1.13 0.65
N LEU A 86 0.72 0.39 1.25
CA LEU A 86 -0.10 -0.58 0.52
C LEU A 86 -0.88 0.14 -0.57
N GLY A 87 -1.54 1.26 -0.24
CA GLY A 87 -2.19 2.18 -1.18
C GLY A 87 -1.29 2.63 -2.34
N GLU A 88 -0.06 3.02 -2.05
CA GLU A 88 0.93 3.39 -3.08
C GLU A 88 1.21 2.24 -4.05
N LEU A 89 1.28 0.99 -3.58
CA LEU A 89 1.45 -0.17 -4.47
C LEU A 89 0.29 -0.31 -5.46
N LEU A 90 -0.97 -0.15 -5.01
CA LEU A 90 -2.11 -0.19 -5.93
C LEU A 90 -2.03 0.95 -6.94
N HIS A 91 -1.73 2.17 -6.46
CA HIS A 91 -1.66 3.32 -7.33
C HIS A 91 -0.58 3.16 -8.41
N LEU A 92 0.60 2.65 -8.05
CA LEU A 92 1.66 2.34 -9.00
C LEU A 92 1.20 1.28 -10.01
N TYR A 93 0.57 0.21 -9.52
CA TYR A 93 0.06 -0.85 -10.37
C TYR A 93 -0.95 -0.33 -11.39
N ASP A 94 -1.93 0.47 -10.94
CA ASP A 94 -2.97 1.10 -11.78
C ASP A 94 -2.36 2.03 -12.85
N GLN A 95 -1.25 2.70 -12.55
CA GLN A 95 -0.48 3.50 -13.52
C GLN A 95 0.34 2.66 -14.52
N GLY A 96 0.28 1.33 -14.42
CA GLY A 96 0.99 0.39 -15.30
C GLY A 96 2.35 -0.05 -14.80
N ALA A 97 2.69 0.20 -13.53
CA ALA A 97 3.91 -0.35 -12.94
C ALA A 97 3.86 -1.88 -12.95
N PRO A 98 4.91 -2.57 -13.43
CA PRO A 98 4.97 -4.03 -13.38
C PRO A 98 5.06 -4.51 -11.93
N LEU A 99 4.14 -5.39 -11.54
CA LEU A 99 4.16 -6.05 -10.24
C LEU A 99 4.99 -7.34 -10.33
N SER A 100 5.82 -7.57 -9.32
CA SER A 100 6.58 -8.82 -9.15
C SER A 100 6.37 -9.38 -7.74
N ALA A 101 6.33 -10.71 -7.63
CA ALA A 101 6.13 -11.45 -6.39
C ALA A 101 7.32 -12.39 -6.10
N TYR A 102 7.98 -12.15 -4.98
CA TYR A 102 9.21 -12.81 -4.56
C TYR A 102 8.92 -13.72 -3.37
N PRO A 103 9.04 -15.05 -3.53
CA PRO A 103 8.73 -15.98 -2.45
C PRO A 103 9.76 -15.86 -1.32
N LEU A 104 9.34 -16.09 -0.08
CA LEU A 104 10.22 -16.19 1.08
C LEU A 104 9.94 -17.47 1.86
N ASP A 105 10.96 -17.94 2.59
CA ASP A 105 10.74 -18.91 3.66
C ASP A 105 9.82 -18.31 4.73
N GLN A 106 8.96 -19.16 5.31
CA GLN A 106 7.98 -18.77 6.33
C GLN A 106 8.63 -18.02 7.50
N ARG A 107 9.80 -18.45 7.98
CA ARG A 107 10.46 -17.84 9.14
C ARG A 107 10.95 -16.45 8.81
N LEU A 108 11.55 -16.27 7.63
CA LEU A 108 11.98 -14.95 7.17
C LEU A 108 10.80 -13.99 6.98
N ALA A 109 9.70 -14.47 6.39
CA ALA A 109 8.47 -13.68 6.26
C ALA A 109 7.90 -13.29 7.63
N HIS A 110 7.90 -14.20 8.62
CA HIS A 110 7.46 -13.87 9.98
C HIS A 110 8.35 -12.81 10.63
N ILE A 111 9.67 -12.99 10.59
CA ILE A 111 10.63 -12.05 11.15
C ILE A 111 10.46 -10.65 10.54
N LEU A 112 10.32 -10.58 9.22
CA LEU A 112 10.16 -9.32 8.49
C LEU A 112 8.82 -8.63 8.75
N SER A 113 7.80 -9.35 9.24
CA SER A 113 6.49 -8.75 9.55
C SER A 113 6.54 -7.74 10.69
N GLY A 114 7.60 -7.77 11.52
CA GLY A 114 7.86 -6.76 12.55
C GLY A 114 8.49 -5.45 12.02
N VAL A 115 8.94 -5.42 10.76
CA VAL A 115 9.65 -4.27 10.20
C VAL A 115 8.67 -3.18 9.77
N GLY A 116 8.43 -2.24 10.69
CA GLY A 116 7.66 -1.02 10.45
C GLY A 116 8.51 0.22 10.16
N SER A 117 7.96 1.41 10.45
CA SER A 117 8.60 2.71 10.23
C SER A 117 9.67 3.09 11.27
N ARG A 118 9.73 2.37 12.40
CA ARG A 118 10.63 2.72 13.51
C ARG A 118 11.23 1.49 14.16
N ALA A 119 12.55 1.54 14.39
CA ALA A 119 13.26 0.56 15.17
C ALA A 119 13.12 0.83 16.69
N TRP A 120 13.02 -0.24 17.45
CA TRP A 120 12.93 -0.23 18.90
C TRP A 120 14.34 -0.35 19.49
N LYS A 121 14.50 0.02 20.76
CA LYS A 121 15.75 -0.27 21.47
C LYS A 121 15.92 -1.78 21.53
N PHE A 122 17.09 -2.27 21.12
CA PHE A 122 17.37 -3.69 21.16
C PHE A 122 17.52 -4.18 22.60
N ASN A 123 16.88 -5.31 22.90
CA ASN A 123 17.08 -6.08 24.12
C ASN A 123 16.98 -7.56 23.72
N LEU A 124 18.11 -8.25 23.63
CA LEU A 124 18.13 -9.66 23.26
C LEU A 124 17.66 -10.50 24.44
N THR A 125 16.50 -11.13 24.28
CA THR A 125 15.99 -12.17 25.19
C THR A 125 16.16 -13.54 24.54
N ASP A 126 16.16 -14.60 25.36
CA ASP A 126 16.32 -15.98 24.88
C ASP A 126 15.19 -16.42 23.93
N ASP A 127 14.05 -15.71 23.94
CA ASP A 127 12.87 -15.95 23.12
C ASP A 127 12.67 -14.91 22.00
N PHE A 128 13.66 -14.05 21.74
CA PHE A 128 13.52 -12.99 20.75
C PHE A 128 13.33 -13.54 19.32
N THR A 129 12.18 -13.23 18.71
CA THR A 129 11.95 -13.40 17.28
C THR A 129 11.80 -12.03 16.64
N GLY A 130 12.61 -11.75 15.62
CA GLY A 130 12.63 -10.44 14.97
C GLY A 130 13.95 -10.13 14.29
N LEU A 131 14.05 -8.90 13.78
CA LEU A 131 15.24 -8.41 13.11
C LEU A 131 16.00 -7.47 14.03
N HIS A 132 17.29 -7.73 14.24
CA HIS A 132 18.22 -6.82 14.89
C HIS A 132 19.07 -6.16 13.82
N SER A 133 19.01 -4.84 13.74
CA SER A 133 19.81 -4.03 12.82
C SER A 133 20.94 -3.36 13.58
N ARG A 134 22.15 -3.48 13.04
CA ARG A 134 23.35 -2.76 13.46
C ARG A 134 23.98 -2.04 12.25
N PRO A 135 24.91 -1.11 12.45
CA PRO A 135 25.61 -0.46 11.34
C PRO A 135 26.19 -1.48 10.34
N GLY A 136 25.67 -1.46 9.12
CA GLY A 136 26.12 -2.32 8.01
C GLY A 136 25.58 -3.75 7.98
N GLU A 137 24.79 -4.19 8.97
CA GLU A 137 24.31 -5.58 9.01
C GLU A 137 22.99 -5.72 9.76
N ALA A 138 22.17 -6.66 9.30
CA ALA A 138 20.96 -7.11 9.97
C ALA A 138 21.07 -8.60 10.28
N VAL A 139 20.66 -8.95 11.49
CA VAL A 139 20.65 -10.31 12.02
C VAL A 139 19.20 -10.71 12.27
N PHE A 140 18.81 -11.84 11.70
CA PHE A 140 17.46 -12.38 11.78
C PHE A 140 17.45 -13.42 12.90
N TYR A 141 16.56 -13.24 13.88
CA TYR A 141 16.41 -14.12 15.02
C TYR A 141 15.05 -14.83 15.00
N ASP A 142 15.06 -16.11 15.35
CA ASP A 142 13.87 -16.90 15.64
C ASP A 142 14.08 -17.61 16.99
N GLN A 143 13.29 -17.24 18.00
CA GLN A 143 13.39 -17.78 19.36
C GLN A 143 14.83 -17.73 19.91
N GLY A 144 15.45 -16.55 19.80
CA GLY A 144 16.83 -16.31 20.26
C GLY A 144 17.93 -16.90 19.37
N GLN A 145 17.58 -17.70 18.35
CA GLN A 145 18.56 -18.30 17.45
C GLN A 145 18.76 -17.46 16.19
N VAL A 146 20.02 -17.26 15.79
CA VAL A 146 20.35 -16.60 14.53
C VAL A 146 20.00 -17.52 13.36
N VAL A 147 19.03 -17.13 12.54
CA VAL A 147 18.64 -17.88 11.34
C VAL A 147 19.35 -17.39 10.09
N ALA A 148 19.64 -16.10 10.01
CA ALA A 148 20.29 -15.48 8.86
C ALA A 148 20.97 -14.16 9.20
N THR A 149 21.90 -13.73 8.35
CA THR A 149 22.47 -12.39 8.34
C THR A 149 22.34 -11.76 6.96
N LEU A 150 22.27 -10.44 6.92
CA LEU A 150 22.14 -9.65 5.70
C LEU A 150 23.06 -8.43 5.80
N PRO A 151 23.93 -8.13 4.80
CA PRO A 151 24.81 -6.96 4.81
C PRO A 151 24.04 -5.67 4.46
N ALA A 152 23.02 -5.37 5.25
CA ALA A 152 22.22 -4.16 5.19
C ALA A 152 21.80 -3.78 6.62
N GLY A 153 21.88 -2.50 6.97
CA GLY A 153 21.60 -2.05 8.33
C GLY A 153 21.16 -0.60 8.40
N LEU A 154 20.85 -0.15 9.60
CA LEU A 154 20.60 1.25 9.94
C LEU A 154 21.91 1.93 10.37
N SER A 155 21.93 3.26 10.39
CA SER A 155 23.07 4.04 10.91
C SER A 155 23.24 3.92 12.43
N TYR A 156 22.27 3.31 13.11
CA TYR A 156 22.23 3.11 14.55
C TYR A 156 21.74 1.69 14.87
N GLU A 157 21.94 1.25 16.11
CA GLU A 157 21.43 -0.03 16.57
C GLU A 157 19.93 0.03 16.88
N GLY A 158 19.18 -0.95 16.38
CA GLY A 158 17.75 -1.04 16.66
C GLY A 158 17.18 -2.42 16.32
N ALA A 159 15.97 -2.68 16.79
CA ALA A 159 15.31 -3.96 16.62
C ALA A 159 13.87 -3.81 16.11
N PHE A 160 13.41 -4.83 15.41
CA PHE A 160 12.06 -4.99 14.89
C PHE A 160 11.53 -6.34 15.37
N PRO A 161 10.92 -6.39 16.57
CA PRO A 161 10.32 -7.61 17.09
C PRO A 161 9.19 -8.08 16.16
N ALA A 162 9.17 -9.36 15.81
CA ALA A 162 8.07 -9.93 15.06
C ALA A 162 6.85 -10.09 15.98
N PRO A 163 5.65 -9.65 15.55
CA PRO A 163 4.44 -9.91 16.31
C PRO A 163 4.14 -11.41 16.35
N LEU A 164 3.59 -11.92 17.46
CA LEU A 164 3.12 -13.31 17.56
C LEU A 164 2.12 -13.66 16.45
N ARG A 165 1.32 -12.67 16.02
CA ARG A 165 0.42 -12.77 14.88
C ARG A 165 0.52 -11.49 14.06
N PRO A 166 1.08 -11.55 12.84
CA PRO A 166 1.11 -10.41 11.93
C PRO A 166 -0.30 -9.87 11.68
N GLN A 167 -0.48 -8.57 11.87
CA GLN A 167 -1.77 -7.92 11.61
C GLN A 167 -1.92 -7.68 10.11
N THR A 168 -3.08 -8.06 9.58
CA THR A 168 -3.40 -7.80 8.18
C THR A 168 -3.62 -6.31 7.98
N LEU A 169 -2.86 -5.71 7.07
CA LEU A 169 -3.10 -4.37 6.58
C LEU A 169 -4.44 -4.36 5.86
N ILE A 170 -5.32 -3.46 6.26
CA ILE A 170 -6.58 -3.26 5.58
C ILE A 170 -6.30 -2.29 4.46
N LEU A 171 -6.55 -2.71 3.22
CA LEU A 171 -6.70 -1.78 2.12
C LEU A 171 -7.74 -0.74 2.53
N PRO A 172 -7.39 0.55 2.69
CA PRO A 172 -8.39 1.55 3.00
C PRO A 172 -9.48 1.43 1.94
N ARG A 173 -10.75 1.36 2.35
CA ARG A 173 -11.87 1.13 1.41
C ARG A 173 -11.91 2.17 0.29
N SER A 174 -11.27 3.31 0.50
CA SER A 174 -11.01 4.36 -0.49
C SER A 174 -10.02 4.00 -1.60
N LEU A 175 -9.06 3.12 -1.33
CA LEU A 175 -8.02 2.67 -2.25
C LEU A 175 -8.42 1.41 -3.05
N ALA A 176 -9.64 0.90 -2.85
CA ALA A 176 -10.22 -0.22 -3.63
C ALA A 176 -10.75 0.22 -5.02
N GLY A 177 -10.03 1.13 -5.70
CA GLY A 177 -10.31 1.58 -7.07
C GLY A 177 -11.14 2.87 -7.17
N TRP A 178 -12.24 3.00 -6.42
CA TRP A 178 -13.20 4.10 -6.65
C TRP A 178 -12.59 5.50 -6.48
N ALA A 179 -11.69 5.73 -5.52
CA ALA A 179 -11.14 7.08 -5.32
C ALA A 179 -10.15 7.49 -6.42
N HIS A 180 -9.69 6.54 -7.24
CA HIS A 180 -8.78 6.77 -8.36
C HIS A 180 -9.48 6.67 -9.72
N HIS A 181 -10.75 6.27 -9.76
CA HIS A 181 -11.51 6.25 -11.00
C HIS A 181 -11.87 7.66 -11.47
N GLY A 182 -11.90 7.83 -12.79
CA GLY A 182 -12.57 8.95 -13.42
C GLY A 182 -14.08 8.81 -13.30
N TYR A 183 -14.77 9.92 -13.07
CA TYR A 183 -16.23 9.97 -13.05
C TYR A 183 -16.74 10.92 -14.12
N VAL A 184 -17.61 10.43 -14.98
CA VAL A 184 -18.19 11.24 -16.04
C VAL A 184 -19.47 11.88 -15.53
N ALA A 185 -19.50 13.22 -15.56
CA ALA A 185 -20.71 13.96 -15.26
C ALA A 185 -21.78 13.72 -16.33
N THR A 186 -22.98 13.36 -15.90
CA THR A 186 -24.16 13.30 -16.76
C THR A 186 -24.57 14.71 -17.19
N LEU A 187 -25.54 14.83 -18.10
CA LEU A 187 -26.10 16.14 -18.45
C LEU A 187 -26.59 16.89 -17.20
N ARG A 188 -27.30 16.18 -16.31
CA ARG A 188 -27.74 16.68 -15.00
C ARG A 188 -26.55 17.10 -14.13
N GLY A 189 -25.47 16.32 -14.14
CA GLY A 189 -24.23 16.60 -13.44
C GLY A 189 -23.57 17.92 -13.87
N ARG A 190 -23.52 18.15 -15.18
CA ARG A 190 -22.96 19.36 -15.79
C ARG A 190 -23.83 20.59 -15.52
N ASP A 191 -25.15 20.45 -15.59
CA ASP A 191 -26.08 21.54 -15.28
C ASP A 191 -26.01 21.97 -13.82
N ALA A 192 -25.77 21.02 -12.91
CA ALA A 192 -25.69 21.26 -11.47
C ALA A 192 -24.47 22.08 -11.04
N VAL A 193 -23.41 22.17 -11.85
CA VAL A 193 -22.22 22.98 -11.56
C VAL A 193 -22.24 24.33 -12.29
N ASN A 194 -23.26 24.61 -13.09
CA ASN A 194 -23.40 25.88 -13.82
C ASN A 194 -24.27 26.88 -13.03
N ALA A 195 -23.64 27.93 -12.51
CA ALA A 195 -24.25 28.90 -11.59
C ALA A 195 -25.52 29.61 -12.09
N ILE A 196 -25.77 29.58 -13.40
CA ILE A 196 -26.91 30.26 -14.05
C ILE A 196 -28.17 29.38 -14.02
N THR A 197 -28.05 28.07 -13.77
CA THR A 197 -29.17 27.14 -13.87
C THR A 197 -29.97 27.02 -12.57
N ALA A 198 -31.26 26.69 -12.68
CA ALA A 198 -32.05 26.30 -11.51
C ALA A 198 -31.53 25.02 -10.85
N ALA A 199 -30.94 24.11 -11.64
CA ALA A 199 -30.33 22.88 -11.16
C ALA A 199 -29.17 23.15 -10.20
N TYR A 200 -28.36 24.18 -10.46
CA TYR A 200 -27.30 24.63 -9.56
C TYR A 200 -27.83 25.10 -8.20
N GLN A 201 -28.89 25.92 -8.20
CA GLN A 201 -29.50 26.40 -6.96
C GLN A 201 -30.05 25.23 -6.13
N SER A 202 -30.74 24.29 -6.77
CA SER A 202 -31.25 23.09 -6.10
C SER A 202 -30.13 22.17 -5.61
N PHE A 203 -29.06 22.00 -6.38
CA PHE A 203 -27.91 21.20 -5.99
C PHE A 203 -27.20 21.79 -4.77
N ARG A 204 -26.88 23.09 -4.82
CA ARG A 204 -26.24 23.81 -3.71
C ARG A 204 -27.09 23.77 -2.44
N ALA A 205 -28.42 23.88 -2.56
CA ALA A 205 -29.31 23.79 -1.41
C ALA A 205 -29.29 22.40 -0.74
N ARG A 206 -29.06 21.33 -1.52
CA ARG A 206 -29.04 19.94 -1.03
C ARG A 206 -27.67 19.52 -0.50
N TYR A 207 -26.60 19.80 -1.24
CA TYR A 207 -25.25 19.28 -0.97
C TYR A 207 -24.28 20.34 -0.42
N GLY A 208 -24.73 21.58 -0.27
CA GLY A 208 -23.90 22.67 0.23
C GLY A 208 -22.80 23.10 -0.73
N GLN A 209 -21.84 23.86 -0.21
CA GLN A 209 -20.67 24.31 -0.98
C GLN A 209 -19.64 23.19 -1.18
N ASP A 210 -19.50 22.30 -0.21
CA ASP A 210 -18.50 21.23 -0.29
C ASP A 210 -18.88 20.20 -1.36
N GLY A 211 -20.17 19.84 -1.47
CA GLY A 211 -20.65 18.99 -2.55
C GLY A 211 -20.55 19.65 -3.93
N LEU A 212 -20.77 20.96 -4.01
CA LEU A 212 -20.60 21.72 -5.25
C LEU A 212 -19.12 21.75 -5.69
N SER A 213 -18.22 22.02 -4.75
CA SER A 213 -16.77 22.02 -4.97
C SER A 213 -16.29 20.64 -5.42
N PHE A 214 -16.77 19.58 -4.78
CA PHE A 214 -16.43 18.21 -5.13
C PHE A 214 -16.94 17.83 -6.52
N GLN A 215 -18.23 18.06 -6.83
CA GLN A 215 -18.76 17.73 -8.15
C GLN A 215 -18.09 18.53 -9.27
N LYS A 216 -17.76 19.79 -9.02
CA LYS A 216 -17.02 20.60 -9.99
C LYS A 216 -15.62 20.03 -10.25
N ALA A 217 -14.92 19.60 -9.21
CA ALA A 217 -13.61 18.97 -9.36
C ALA A 217 -13.68 17.68 -10.21
N LEU A 218 -14.71 16.85 -10.02
CA LEU A 218 -14.91 15.66 -10.84
C LEU A 218 -15.26 16.01 -12.29
N VAL A 219 -16.07 17.04 -12.53
CA VAL A 219 -16.37 17.58 -13.88
C VAL A 219 -15.09 18.10 -14.56
N ASP A 220 -14.19 18.71 -13.80
CA ASP A 220 -12.91 19.23 -14.26
C ASP A 220 -11.85 18.12 -14.43
N GLY A 221 -12.22 16.85 -14.24
CA GLY A 221 -11.39 15.67 -14.52
C GLY A 221 -10.50 15.21 -13.37
N LEU A 222 -10.69 15.72 -12.15
CA LEU A 222 -9.99 15.20 -10.98
C LEU A 222 -10.64 13.90 -10.50
N THR A 223 -9.83 13.00 -9.97
CA THR A 223 -10.27 11.84 -9.18
C THR A 223 -10.64 12.25 -7.76
N PRO A 224 -11.48 11.46 -7.05
CA PRO A 224 -11.77 11.73 -5.63
C PRO A 224 -10.53 11.82 -4.74
N ALA A 225 -9.48 11.03 -5.04
CA ALA A 225 -8.21 11.06 -4.32
C ALA A 225 -7.43 12.36 -4.53
N GLU A 226 -7.36 12.85 -5.77
CA GLU A 226 -6.72 14.13 -6.06
C GLU A 226 -7.46 15.30 -5.41
N TYR A 227 -8.79 15.24 -5.38
CA TYR A 227 -9.59 16.22 -4.66
C TYR A 227 -9.32 16.19 -3.14
N ALA A 228 -9.35 15.00 -2.54
CA ALA A 228 -9.09 14.79 -1.11
C ALA A 228 -7.74 15.38 -0.71
N LEU A 229 -6.69 15.10 -1.50
CA LEU A 229 -5.35 15.62 -1.28
C LEU A 229 -5.27 17.14 -1.39
N ARG A 230 -5.92 17.74 -2.40
CA ARG A 230 -5.89 19.20 -2.62
C ARG A 230 -6.69 20.00 -1.59
N ARG A 231 -7.68 19.37 -0.96
CA ARG A 231 -8.62 20.02 -0.04
C ARG A 231 -8.48 19.58 1.41
N ASP A 232 -7.55 18.67 1.70
CA ASP A 232 -7.32 18.10 3.03
C ASP A 232 -8.59 17.49 3.63
N VAL A 233 -9.30 16.68 2.83
CA VAL A 233 -10.57 16.04 3.22
C VAL A 233 -10.39 14.52 3.33
N ALA A 234 -11.04 13.90 4.30
CA ALA A 234 -11.00 12.45 4.48
C ALA A 234 -11.75 11.72 3.35
N LEU A 235 -11.10 10.69 2.77
CA LEU A 235 -11.68 9.89 1.68
C LEU A 235 -12.98 9.17 2.07
N HIS A 236 -13.14 8.79 3.34
CA HIS A 236 -14.37 8.13 3.81
C HIS A 236 -15.61 9.02 3.64
N ASP A 237 -15.48 10.32 3.89
CA ASP A 237 -16.58 11.28 3.75
C ASP A 237 -16.94 11.47 2.27
N LEU A 238 -15.94 11.45 1.38
CA LEU A 238 -16.13 11.53 -0.06
C LEU A 238 -16.82 10.28 -0.64
N GLU A 239 -16.58 9.09 -0.06
CA GLU A 239 -17.20 7.84 -0.51
C GLU A 239 -18.72 7.88 -0.39
N ALA A 240 -19.22 8.36 0.76
CA ALA A 240 -20.65 8.47 1.03
C ALA A 240 -21.31 9.47 0.06
N LEU A 241 -20.68 10.63 -0.12
CA LEU A 241 -21.16 11.67 -1.03
C LEU A 241 -21.17 11.19 -2.48
N LEU A 242 -20.09 10.54 -2.94
CA LEU A 242 -19.97 10.03 -4.30
C LEU A 242 -21.07 9.01 -4.64
N LYS A 243 -21.36 8.08 -3.72
CA LYS A 243 -22.46 7.11 -3.88
C LYS A 243 -23.82 7.79 -4.01
N GLU A 244 -24.05 8.87 -3.25
CA GLU A 244 -25.30 9.64 -3.38
C GLU A 244 -25.38 10.37 -4.73
N LEU A 245 -24.28 10.94 -5.20
CA LEU A 245 -24.23 11.63 -6.50
C LEU A 245 -24.45 10.68 -7.68
N ILE A 246 -23.90 9.46 -7.61
CA ILE A 246 -24.15 8.39 -8.59
C ILE A 246 -25.61 7.95 -8.51
N GLY A 247 -26.11 7.65 -7.31
CA GLY A 247 -27.51 7.23 -7.10
C GLY A 247 -28.54 8.28 -7.54
N ALA A 248 -28.20 9.57 -7.43
CA ALA A 248 -29.02 10.67 -7.92
C ALA A 248 -28.82 11.00 -9.41
N GLY A 249 -27.94 10.26 -10.11
CA GLY A 249 -27.70 10.39 -11.54
C GLY A 249 -26.94 11.64 -11.96
N TYR A 250 -26.16 12.26 -11.06
CA TYR A 250 -25.27 13.37 -11.40
C TYR A 250 -23.96 12.87 -12.02
N LEU A 251 -23.50 11.68 -11.64
CA LEU A 251 -22.25 11.06 -12.07
C LEU A 251 -22.52 9.62 -12.56
N LYS A 252 -21.60 9.12 -13.37
CA LYS A 252 -21.46 7.70 -13.69
C LYS A 252 -19.98 7.32 -13.67
N GLU A 253 -19.70 6.05 -13.38
CA GLU A 253 -18.37 5.48 -13.56
C GLU A 253 -18.03 5.46 -15.06
N ASP A 254 -16.77 5.79 -15.39
CA ASP A 254 -16.23 5.69 -16.75
C ASP A 254 -15.90 4.24 -17.12
#